data_AF-A0A9W2Y4L4-F1
#
_entry.id   AF-A0A9W2Y4L4-F1
#
_cell.length_a   1.000
_cell.length_b   1.000
_cell.length_c   1.000
_cell.angle_alpha   90.00
_cell.angle_beta   90.00
_cell.angle_gamma   90.00
#
_symmetry.space_group_name_H-M   'P 1'
#
loop_
_entity.id
_entity.type
_entity.pdbx_description
1 polymer ?
#
loop_
_entity_poly.entity_id
_entity_poly.type
_entity_poly.pdbx_seq_one_letter_code
_entity_poly.pdbx_strand_id
1 'polypeptide(L)'
;MSSIDNDTVLSAITVPGTHESLSRFGGPLAVCQVWSLERQLEVGVRFVDVHAGIWFPAEEHVYVRDSHWMFWQHVELEEVLETIVGFLRKHGSETVLLKVTPHGFYQERVKSLMKAVLRRYRDKMWTDPSVPVLKQVRGKVVLVQSEAFAAGIETRNSFFLERDQLLEVEMKIVQLKPRLCRGSLVVTDVAASRFRSPRTLAQIVNQQLYRFLEQHQEGSQNRGCLGVVSTSFPSAELIGTIVRIGPCDCGSETVSPITRPSGPESLKPPEPAPSPPKSGTASTPEPEPPDQGSKTSHDAVTPPGAEPRQDSEPPEPIREAKSPSPSWPEAVTAPQPEPEPATTPSSGSEPSGSDSEPPEAVTTHQPEPVPATKPSSGSEPSGSDSEPPEAVATPQPEPEPATTPSSGSEPSGSDSATPEATSNYTKLRFRTIWVRFSNT
;
A
#
# COMPACT_ATOMS: atom_id res chain seq x y z
N MET A 1 -20.04 -7.25 -4.17
CA MET A 1 -20.06 -6.99 -5.63
C MET A 1 -21.01 -7.90 -6.40
N SER A 2 -21.63 -8.92 -5.79
CA SER A 2 -22.68 -9.76 -6.39
C SER A 2 -23.85 -8.99 -7.03
N SER A 3 -24.27 -7.87 -6.44
CA SER A 3 -25.40 -7.04 -6.87
C SER A 3 -25.09 -6.06 -8.02
N ILE A 4 -23.85 -5.99 -8.49
CA ILE A 4 -23.43 -5.10 -9.59
C ILE A 4 -23.48 -5.89 -10.90
N ASP A 5 -23.91 -5.27 -11.99
CA ASP A 5 -24.05 -5.93 -13.28
C ASP A 5 -22.71 -6.46 -13.84
N ASN A 6 -22.83 -7.56 -14.60
CA ASN A 6 -21.70 -8.27 -15.19
C ASN A 6 -20.91 -7.45 -16.22
N ASP A 7 -21.59 -6.52 -16.88
CA ASP A 7 -21.03 -5.66 -17.93
C ASP A 7 -20.58 -4.28 -17.43
N THR A 8 -20.71 -3.99 -16.13
CA THR A 8 -20.14 -2.79 -15.52
C THR A 8 -18.60 -2.83 -15.63
N VAL A 9 -18.01 -1.78 -16.21
CA VAL A 9 -16.55 -1.59 -16.26
C VAL A 9 -16.02 -1.40 -14.84
N LEU A 10 -14.93 -2.10 -14.47
CA LEU A 10 -14.43 -2.11 -13.09
C LEU A 10 -14.09 -0.70 -12.55
N SER A 11 -13.57 0.20 -13.39
CA SER A 11 -13.29 1.60 -13.02
C SER A 11 -14.52 2.46 -12.78
N ALA A 12 -15.71 2.04 -13.24
CA ALA A 12 -16.96 2.73 -12.96
C ALA A 12 -17.54 2.35 -11.58
N ILE A 13 -16.94 1.39 -10.87
CA ILE A 13 -17.40 0.96 -9.54
C ILE A 13 -16.67 1.77 -8.48
N THR A 14 -17.42 2.37 -7.55
CA THR A 14 -16.82 2.94 -6.33
C THR A 14 -16.39 1.80 -5.39
N VAL A 15 -15.10 1.77 -5.03
CA VAL A 15 -14.49 0.64 -4.31
C VAL A 15 -13.86 1.10 -3.00
N PRO A 16 -14.25 0.51 -1.85
CA PRO A 16 -13.55 0.74 -0.58
C PRO A 16 -12.19 0.03 -0.59
N GLY A 17 -11.15 0.77 -0.21
CA GLY A 17 -9.77 0.30 -0.11
C GLY A 17 -9.12 0.66 1.22
N THR A 18 -7.99 0.01 1.50
CA THR A 18 -7.14 0.35 2.65
C THR A 18 -5.73 0.72 2.20
N HIS A 19 -5.25 1.87 2.67
CA HIS A 19 -3.85 2.29 2.49
C HIS A 19 -2.96 1.45 3.41
N GLU A 20 -1.86 0.92 2.89
CA GLU A 20 -0.97 -0.02 3.59
C GLU A 20 -1.76 -1.08 4.39
N SER A 21 -2.58 -1.88 3.68
CA SER A 21 -3.61 -2.75 4.25
C SER A 21 -3.14 -3.70 5.34
N LEU A 22 -1.85 -4.03 5.37
CA LEU A 22 -1.25 -4.95 6.33
C LEU A 22 -0.32 -4.27 7.35
N SER A 23 -0.14 -2.93 7.29
CA SER A 23 0.65 -2.18 8.28
C SER A 23 -0.12 -2.05 9.60
N ARG A 24 -0.02 -3.12 10.41
CA ARG A 24 -0.71 -3.33 11.69
C ARG A 24 0.25 -3.30 12.88
N PHE A 25 1.55 -3.40 12.63
CA PHE A 25 2.60 -3.56 13.63
C PHE A 25 3.70 -2.50 13.47
N GLY A 26 4.36 -2.17 14.57
CA GLY A 26 5.35 -1.09 14.66
C GLY A 26 4.87 0.08 15.52
N GLY A 27 5.41 1.27 15.29
CA GLY A 27 5.10 2.47 16.07
C GLY A 27 3.86 3.25 15.57
N PRO A 28 3.40 4.28 16.31
CA PRO A 28 2.24 5.12 15.94
C PRO A 28 2.35 5.91 14.62
N LEU A 29 3.52 5.88 13.97
CA LEU A 29 3.80 6.47 12.66
C LEU A 29 3.84 5.44 11.51
N ALA A 30 3.79 4.14 11.83
CA ALA A 30 3.85 3.04 10.86
C ALA A 30 2.52 2.26 10.77
N VAL A 31 1.77 2.16 11.89
CA VAL A 31 0.48 1.47 11.89
C VAL A 31 -0.58 2.30 11.15
N CYS A 32 -1.16 1.71 10.11
CA CYS A 32 -2.25 2.26 9.29
C CYS A 32 -3.58 1.52 9.48
N GLN A 33 -3.55 0.27 9.99
CA GLN A 33 -4.73 -0.61 10.09
C GLN A 33 -4.80 -1.36 11.42
N VAL A 34 -6.00 -1.77 11.84
CA VAL A 34 -6.22 -2.65 13.02
C VAL A 34 -6.69 -4.06 12.66
N TRP A 35 -7.56 -4.18 11.66
CA TRP A 35 -8.14 -5.45 11.22
C TRP A 35 -7.15 -6.30 10.42
N SER A 36 -7.25 -7.62 10.54
CA SER A 36 -6.55 -8.53 9.64
C SER A 36 -7.10 -8.42 8.20
N LEU A 37 -6.38 -9.00 7.24
CA LEU A 37 -6.77 -8.97 5.83
C LEU A 37 -8.10 -9.70 5.61
N GLU A 38 -8.30 -10.84 6.26
CA GLU A 38 -9.57 -11.60 6.25
C GLU A 38 -10.71 -10.70 6.69
N ARG A 39 -10.54 -9.99 7.82
CA ARG A 39 -11.60 -9.15 8.36
C ARG A 39 -11.86 -7.92 7.49
N GLN A 40 -10.84 -7.34 6.85
CA GLN A 40 -11.01 -6.28 5.85
C GLN A 40 -11.86 -6.76 4.66
N LEU A 41 -11.57 -7.95 4.13
CA LEU A 41 -12.35 -8.56 3.04
C LEU A 41 -13.79 -8.87 3.47
N GLU A 42 -14.02 -9.36 4.69
CA GLU A 42 -15.36 -9.60 5.25
C GLU A 42 -16.21 -8.33 5.36
N VAL A 43 -15.65 -7.22 5.87
CA VAL A 43 -16.40 -5.96 6.04
C VAL A 43 -16.61 -5.20 4.73
N GLY A 44 -16.00 -5.66 3.62
CA GLY A 44 -16.30 -5.17 2.27
C GLY A 44 -15.14 -4.51 1.53
N VAL A 45 -13.93 -4.45 2.09
CA VAL A 45 -12.74 -3.91 1.39
C VAL A 45 -12.48 -4.74 0.12
N ARG A 46 -12.28 -4.08 -1.03
CA ARG A 46 -11.95 -4.73 -2.31
C ARG A 46 -10.73 -4.12 -3.01
N PHE A 47 -10.07 -3.13 -2.43
CA PHE A 47 -8.75 -2.67 -2.84
C PHE A 47 -7.76 -2.82 -1.68
N VAL A 48 -6.66 -3.54 -1.92
CA VAL A 48 -5.63 -3.87 -0.94
C VAL A 48 -4.30 -3.32 -1.43
N ASP A 49 -3.65 -2.48 -0.64
CA ASP A 49 -2.34 -1.91 -0.93
C ASP A 49 -1.27 -2.53 -0.04
N VAL A 50 -0.30 -3.21 -0.66
CA VAL A 50 0.68 -4.05 0.02
C VAL A 50 2.08 -3.54 -0.28
N HIS A 51 2.85 -3.28 0.76
CA HIS A 51 4.23 -2.84 0.64
C HIS A 51 5.14 -4.04 0.99
N ALA A 52 6.10 -4.33 0.12
CA ALA A 52 6.86 -5.58 0.12
C ALA A 52 8.36 -5.30 0.13
N GLY A 53 9.14 -6.07 0.90
CA GLY A 53 10.58 -5.84 1.00
C GLY A 53 11.35 -6.89 1.79
N ILE A 54 12.66 -6.94 1.53
CA ILE A 54 13.64 -7.83 2.18
C ILE A 54 14.72 -7.00 2.89
N TRP A 55 15.25 -7.51 4.01
CA TRP A 55 16.36 -6.84 4.72
C TRP A 55 17.73 -7.33 4.29
N PHE A 56 17.85 -8.60 3.90
CA PHE A 56 19.10 -9.21 3.45
C PHE A 56 18.98 -9.72 2.01
N PRO A 57 20.04 -9.61 1.19
CA PRO A 57 20.00 -10.01 -0.22
C PRO A 57 19.86 -11.54 -0.40
N ALA A 58 20.20 -12.32 0.62
CA ALA A 58 20.08 -13.77 0.68
C ALA A 58 18.66 -14.25 1.03
N GLU A 59 17.70 -13.35 1.34
CA GLU A 59 16.30 -13.76 1.55
C GLU A 59 15.73 -14.37 0.26
N GLU A 60 15.10 -15.55 0.41
CA GLU A 60 14.45 -16.30 -0.68
C GLU A 60 12.95 -15.99 -0.78
N HIS A 61 12.38 -15.44 0.30
CA HIS A 61 10.98 -15.05 0.42
C HIS A 61 10.86 -13.52 0.40
N VAL A 62 9.66 -13.01 0.12
CA VAL A 62 9.37 -11.57 0.15
C VAL A 62 8.32 -11.28 1.22
N TYR A 63 8.71 -10.44 2.18
CA TYR A 63 7.91 -10.11 3.35
C TYR A 63 7.11 -8.82 3.16
N VAL A 64 5.98 -8.72 3.86
CA VAL A 64 5.22 -7.48 3.95
C VAL A 64 5.86 -6.53 4.98
N ARG A 65 5.96 -5.26 4.59
CA ARG A 65 6.71 -4.19 5.28
C ARG A 65 5.86 -2.91 5.33
N ASP A 66 6.04 -2.05 6.34
CA ASP A 66 5.50 -0.69 6.26
C ASP A 66 6.30 0.15 5.25
N SER A 67 5.67 1.14 4.61
CA SER A 67 6.30 1.92 3.53
C SER A 67 7.50 2.79 3.96
N HIS A 68 7.53 3.21 5.23
CA HIS A 68 8.41 4.28 5.72
C HIS A 68 9.67 3.78 6.44
N TRP A 69 9.58 2.63 7.13
CA TRP A 69 10.60 2.15 8.08
C TRP A 69 11.01 0.68 7.88
N MET A 70 10.37 -0.06 6.96
CA MET A 70 10.65 -1.48 6.69
C MET A 70 10.45 -2.41 7.90
N PHE A 71 9.59 -2.03 8.85
CA PHE A 71 9.14 -2.91 9.92
C PHE A 71 8.34 -4.07 9.32
N TRP A 72 8.69 -5.28 9.76
CA TRP A 72 8.01 -6.51 9.35
C TRP A 72 6.56 -6.52 9.86
N GLN A 73 5.63 -6.87 8.97
CA GLN A 73 4.21 -6.97 9.31
C GLN A 73 3.76 -8.41 9.63
N HIS A 74 4.72 -9.27 10.02
CA HIS A 74 4.49 -10.66 10.44
C HIS A 74 3.81 -11.57 9.41
N VAL A 75 4.02 -11.31 8.12
CA VAL A 75 3.41 -12.08 7.01
C VAL A 75 4.24 -11.96 5.72
N GLU A 76 4.22 -13.00 4.90
CA GLU A 76 4.79 -13.07 3.55
C GLU A 76 3.79 -12.68 2.46
N LEU A 77 4.28 -12.24 1.30
CA LEU A 77 3.41 -11.89 0.17
C LEU A 77 2.63 -13.11 -0.36
N GLU A 78 3.14 -14.31 -0.20
CA GLU A 78 2.42 -15.53 -0.59
C GLU A 78 1.18 -15.76 0.28
N GLU A 79 1.32 -15.68 1.61
CA GLU A 79 0.21 -15.80 2.56
C GLU A 79 -0.90 -14.76 2.29
N VAL A 80 -0.53 -13.53 1.92
CA VAL A 80 -1.47 -12.49 1.48
C VAL A 80 -2.31 -12.93 0.28
N LEU A 81 -1.67 -13.56 -0.72
CA LEU A 81 -2.36 -14.08 -1.89
C LEU A 81 -3.22 -15.30 -1.57
N GLU A 82 -2.76 -16.18 -0.68
CA GLU A 82 -3.54 -17.32 -0.19
C GLU A 82 -4.82 -16.87 0.53
N THR A 83 -4.75 -15.87 1.41
CA THR A 83 -5.94 -15.27 2.05
C THR A 83 -6.90 -14.70 1.02
N ILE A 84 -6.42 -13.89 0.06
CA ILE A 84 -7.29 -13.25 -0.95
C ILE A 84 -7.92 -14.29 -1.88
N VAL A 85 -7.14 -15.26 -2.38
CA VAL A 85 -7.66 -16.33 -3.26
C VAL A 85 -8.59 -17.28 -2.48
N GLY A 86 -8.30 -17.54 -1.21
CA GLY A 86 -9.16 -18.29 -0.29
C GLY A 86 -10.51 -17.61 -0.07
N PHE A 87 -10.53 -16.29 0.09
CA PHE A 87 -11.74 -15.46 0.14
C PHE A 87 -12.51 -15.51 -1.20
N LEU A 88 -11.85 -15.27 -2.33
CA LEU A 88 -12.48 -15.27 -3.66
C LEU A 88 -13.05 -16.65 -4.05
N ARG A 89 -12.44 -17.75 -3.57
CA ARG A 89 -12.99 -19.11 -3.73
C ARG A 89 -14.31 -19.31 -2.97
N LYS A 90 -14.45 -18.69 -1.79
CA LYS A 90 -15.70 -18.70 -1.01
C LYS A 90 -16.74 -17.72 -1.56
N HIS A 91 -16.30 -16.61 -2.13
CA HIS A 91 -17.13 -15.50 -2.61
C HIS A 91 -16.87 -15.23 -4.09
N GLY A 92 -17.17 -16.22 -4.95
CA GLY A 92 -16.86 -16.18 -6.39
C GLY A 92 -17.51 -15.05 -7.19
N SER A 93 -18.44 -14.29 -6.61
CA SER A 93 -19.00 -13.07 -7.21
C SER A 93 -18.11 -11.84 -7.09
N GLU A 94 -17.14 -11.86 -6.17
CA GLU A 94 -16.29 -10.73 -5.82
C GLU A 94 -15.01 -10.69 -6.68
N THR A 95 -14.33 -9.56 -6.66
CA THR A 95 -12.98 -9.39 -7.22
C THR A 95 -12.18 -8.52 -6.25
N VAL A 96 -10.88 -8.76 -6.09
CA VAL A 96 -10.02 -7.96 -5.21
C VAL A 96 -8.92 -7.30 -6.02
N LEU A 97 -8.88 -5.97 -6.01
CA LEU A 97 -7.80 -5.18 -6.55
C LEU A 97 -6.62 -5.23 -5.58
N LEU A 98 -5.44 -5.57 -6.09
CA LEU A 98 -4.21 -5.71 -5.32
C LEU A 98 -3.11 -4.86 -5.93
N LYS A 99 -2.70 -3.81 -5.22
CA LYS A 99 -1.48 -3.04 -5.50
C LYS A 99 -0.36 -3.64 -4.66
N VAL A 100 0.80 -3.89 -5.27
CA VAL A 100 2.01 -4.31 -4.54
C VAL A 100 3.17 -3.39 -4.90
N THR A 101 3.76 -2.78 -3.88
CA THR A 101 4.85 -1.80 -4.02
C THR A 101 6.13 -2.36 -3.41
N PRO A 102 7.20 -2.59 -4.20
CA PRO A 102 8.50 -3.03 -3.67
C PRO A 102 9.26 -1.86 -3.01
N HIS A 103 9.84 -2.12 -1.84
CA HIS A 103 10.62 -1.16 -1.05
C HIS A 103 11.98 -1.74 -0.59
N GLY A 104 12.74 -0.91 0.13
CA GLY A 104 14.07 -1.22 0.64
C GLY A 104 15.18 -0.98 -0.39
N PHE A 105 16.40 -1.37 -0.05
CA PHE A 105 17.57 -1.20 -0.94
C PHE A 105 17.64 -2.25 -2.05
N TYR A 106 17.07 -3.44 -1.84
CA TYR A 106 17.21 -4.58 -2.74
C TYR A 106 16.04 -4.73 -3.73
N GLN A 107 15.48 -3.61 -4.23
CA GLN A 107 14.21 -3.62 -4.96
C GLN A 107 14.18 -4.58 -6.17
N GLU A 108 15.27 -4.74 -6.92
CA GLU A 108 15.28 -5.67 -8.07
C GLU A 108 15.18 -7.14 -7.64
N ARG A 109 15.79 -7.52 -6.50
CA ARG A 109 15.60 -8.84 -5.90
C ARG A 109 14.16 -8.99 -5.42
N VAL A 110 13.60 -7.99 -4.74
CA VAL A 110 12.19 -7.96 -4.30
C VAL A 110 11.25 -8.16 -5.50
N LYS A 111 11.41 -7.39 -6.59
CA LYS A 111 10.64 -7.53 -7.84
C LYS A 111 10.77 -8.91 -8.45
N SER A 112 11.95 -9.53 -8.41
CA SER A 112 12.18 -10.89 -8.90
C SER A 112 11.42 -11.93 -8.06
N LEU A 113 11.49 -11.83 -6.73
CA LEU A 113 10.76 -12.71 -5.82
C LEU A 113 9.24 -12.53 -5.97
N MET A 114 8.75 -11.28 -6.01
CA MET A 114 7.35 -10.96 -6.29
C MET A 114 6.87 -11.61 -7.59
N LYS A 115 7.62 -11.48 -8.70
CA LYS A 115 7.29 -12.14 -9.98
C LYS A 115 7.22 -13.66 -9.85
N ALA A 116 8.09 -14.28 -9.05
CA ALA A 116 8.08 -15.72 -8.82
C ALA A 116 6.85 -16.18 -8.02
N VAL A 117 6.45 -15.41 -6.99
CA VAL A 117 5.22 -15.63 -6.21
C VAL A 117 3.98 -15.45 -7.11
N LEU A 118 3.82 -14.27 -7.74
CA LEU A 118 2.67 -13.94 -8.60
C LEU A 118 2.45 -14.96 -9.73
N ARG A 119 3.53 -15.52 -10.30
CA ARG A 119 3.45 -16.56 -11.34
C ARG A 119 2.74 -17.83 -10.87
N ARG A 120 2.79 -18.19 -9.57
CA ARG A 120 2.06 -19.35 -9.01
C ARG A 120 0.54 -19.12 -9.02
N TYR A 121 0.09 -17.87 -9.00
CA TYR A 121 -1.32 -17.47 -8.95
C TYR A 121 -1.88 -16.97 -10.29
N ARG A 122 -1.12 -17.12 -11.38
CA ARG A 122 -1.42 -16.51 -12.70
C ARG A 122 -2.85 -16.73 -13.18
N ASP A 123 -3.37 -17.95 -13.06
CA ASP A 123 -4.72 -18.31 -13.56
C ASP A 123 -5.86 -17.85 -12.63
N LYS A 124 -5.51 -17.28 -11.46
CA LYS A 124 -6.42 -16.59 -10.52
C LYS A 124 -6.27 -15.07 -10.59
N MET A 125 -5.48 -14.56 -11.52
CA MET A 125 -5.14 -13.14 -11.64
C MET A 125 -5.58 -12.52 -12.96
N TRP A 126 -5.92 -11.23 -12.90
CA TRP A 126 -5.92 -10.32 -14.04
C TRP A 126 -4.65 -9.47 -13.95
N THR A 127 -3.76 -9.61 -14.94
CA THR A 127 -2.47 -8.90 -15.01
C THR A 127 -2.35 -8.02 -16.25
N ASP A 128 -3.42 -7.93 -17.05
CA ASP A 128 -3.47 -7.10 -18.25
C ASP A 128 -3.65 -5.62 -17.86
N PRO A 129 -3.01 -4.67 -18.58
CA PRO A 129 -3.13 -3.25 -18.27
C PRO A 129 -4.50 -2.63 -18.60
N SER A 130 -5.32 -3.28 -19.42
CA SER A 130 -6.68 -2.81 -19.69
C SER A 130 -7.61 -3.02 -18.48
N VAL A 131 -8.55 -2.09 -18.29
CA VAL A 131 -9.59 -2.22 -17.26
C VAL A 131 -10.69 -3.17 -17.76
N PRO A 132 -10.96 -4.27 -17.06
CA PRO A 132 -11.96 -5.25 -17.45
C PRO A 132 -13.38 -4.83 -17.07
N VAL A 133 -14.37 -5.49 -17.68
CA VAL A 133 -15.74 -5.54 -17.14
C VAL A 133 -15.85 -6.61 -16.05
N LEU A 134 -16.75 -6.40 -15.09
CA LEU A 134 -16.81 -7.18 -13.85
C LEU A 134 -16.85 -8.70 -14.07
N LYS A 135 -17.58 -9.19 -15.09
CA LYS A 135 -17.67 -10.63 -15.43
C LYS A 135 -16.33 -11.29 -15.78
N GLN A 136 -15.33 -10.54 -16.25
CA GLN A 136 -14.01 -11.08 -16.59
C GLN A 136 -13.14 -11.35 -15.35
N VAL A 137 -13.47 -10.71 -14.23
CA VAL A 137 -12.64 -10.69 -12.99
C VAL A 137 -13.34 -11.21 -11.74
N ARG A 138 -14.63 -11.55 -11.79
CA ARG A 138 -15.28 -12.30 -10.70
C ARG A 138 -14.47 -13.57 -10.36
N GLY A 139 -14.20 -13.79 -9.08
CA GLY A 139 -13.37 -14.86 -8.55
C GLY A 139 -11.86 -14.68 -8.77
N LYS A 140 -11.38 -13.49 -9.19
CA LYS A 140 -9.96 -13.21 -9.46
C LYS A 140 -9.40 -12.04 -8.64
N VAL A 141 -8.08 -12.04 -8.52
CA VAL A 141 -7.30 -10.89 -8.06
C VAL A 141 -6.96 -10.03 -9.26
N VAL A 142 -7.17 -8.73 -9.17
CA VAL A 142 -6.81 -7.76 -10.22
C VAL A 142 -5.56 -7.03 -9.79
N LEU A 143 -4.44 -7.25 -10.47
CA LEU A 143 -3.23 -6.49 -10.16
C LEU A 143 -3.40 -5.03 -10.57
N VAL A 144 -2.87 -4.16 -9.72
CA VAL A 144 -2.85 -2.71 -9.90
C VAL A 144 -1.41 -2.23 -9.84
N GLN A 145 -1.03 -1.37 -10.78
CA GLN A 145 0.33 -0.86 -10.88
C GLN A 145 0.70 0.01 -9.67
N SER A 146 1.97 -0.09 -9.27
CA SER A 146 2.64 0.89 -8.42
C SER A 146 3.80 1.52 -9.19
N GLU A 147 4.29 2.68 -8.74
CA GLU A 147 5.40 3.40 -9.39
C GLU A 147 6.64 2.53 -9.62
N ALA A 148 6.90 1.57 -8.72
CA ALA A 148 8.02 0.65 -8.80
C ALA A 148 7.67 -0.74 -9.37
N PHE A 149 6.40 -1.03 -9.69
CA PHE A 149 5.95 -2.31 -10.24
C PHE A 149 4.77 -2.15 -11.22
N ALA A 150 5.11 -2.01 -12.51
CA ALA A 150 4.16 -1.89 -13.61
C ALA A 150 3.61 -3.26 -14.08
N ALA A 151 2.69 -3.84 -13.30
CA ALA A 151 1.89 -5.01 -13.70
C ALA A 151 0.40 -4.81 -13.38
N GLY A 152 -0.49 -5.25 -14.29
CA GLY A 152 -1.92 -4.99 -14.17
C GLY A 152 -2.30 -3.54 -14.52
N ILE A 153 -3.42 -3.07 -13.95
CA ILE A 153 -4.11 -1.82 -14.34
C ILE A 153 -3.34 -0.57 -13.89
N GLU A 154 -3.15 0.39 -14.81
CA GLU A 154 -2.61 1.73 -14.50
C GLU A 154 -3.60 2.54 -13.65
N THR A 155 -3.11 3.21 -12.60
CA THR A 155 -3.91 4.10 -11.74
C THR A 155 -3.63 5.58 -11.98
N ARG A 156 -4.62 6.41 -11.70
CA ARG A 156 -4.50 7.87 -11.64
C ARG A 156 -4.97 8.38 -10.28
N ASN A 157 -4.37 9.45 -9.78
CA ASN A 157 -4.83 10.10 -8.56
C ASN A 157 -6.15 10.88 -8.85
N SER A 158 -7.09 10.86 -7.92
CA SER A 158 -8.33 11.67 -7.98
C SER A 158 -8.10 13.15 -7.70
N PHE A 159 -7.02 13.47 -6.96
CA PHE A 159 -6.74 14.77 -6.38
C PHE A 159 -7.88 15.32 -5.49
N PHE A 160 -8.78 14.47 -4.97
CA PHE A 160 -9.85 14.92 -4.07
C PHE A 160 -9.29 15.48 -2.75
N LEU A 161 -8.13 15.01 -2.31
CA LEU A 161 -7.48 15.42 -1.08
C LEU A 161 -6.28 16.31 -1.34
N GLU A 162 -6.30 17.50 -0.73
CA GLU A 162 -5.21 18.47 -0.75
C GLU A 162 -5.00 19.00 0.66
N ARG A 163 -3.77 18.88 1.19
CA ARG A 163 -3.42 19.31 2.57
C ARG A 163 -4.42 18.79 3.63
N ASP A 164 -4.75 17.50 3.54
CA ASP A 164 -5.71 16.78 4.41
C ASP A 164 -7.17 17.25 4.34
N GLN A 165 -7.54 18.03 3.33
CA GLN A 165 -8.91 18.53 3.12
C GLN A 165 -9.51 17.99 1.81
N LEU A 166 -10.79 17.61 1.86
CA LEU A 166 -11.56 17.31 0.65
C LEU A 166 -11.94 18.61 -0.05
N LEU A 167 -11.33 18.88 -1.21
CA LEU A 167 -11.53 20.12 -1.96
C LEU A 167 -12.18 19.83 -3.32
N GLU A 168 -13.25 20.59 -3.63
CA GLU A 168 -13.89 20.66 -4.95
C GLU A 168 -14.31 19.29 -5.54
N VAL A 169 -14.68 18.35 -4.66
CA VAL A 169 -14.88 16.94 -5.03
C VAL A 169 -15.90 16.78 -6.17
N GLU A 170 -17.04 17.47 -6.16
CA GLU A 170 -18.02 17.43 -7.26
C GLU A 170 -17.41 17.87 -8.61
N MET A 171 -16.63 18.95 -8.64
CA MET A 171 -16.02 19.44 -9.87
C MET A 171 -14.97 18.46 -10.40
N LYS A 172 -14.19 17.86 -9.49
CA LYS A 172 -13.20 16.83 -9.83
C LYS A 172 -13.88 15.55 -10.31
N ILE A 173 -15.01 15.13 -9.71
CA ILE A 173 -15.83 14.01 -10.18
C ILE A 173 -16.30 14.24 -11.63
N VAL A 174 -16.82 15.43 -11.96
CA VAL A 174 -17.25 15.76 -13.33
C VAL A 174 -16.11 15.61 -14.34
N GLN A 175 -14.88 15.99 -13.97
CA GLN A 175 -13.69 15.83 -14.80
C GLN A 175 -13.20 14.36 -14.91
N LEU A 176 -13.39 13.56 -13.86
CA LEU A 176 -12.94 12.16 -13.79
C LEU A 176 -13.94 11.18 -14.41
N LYS A 177 -15.24 11.47 -14.37
CA LYS A 177 -16.33 10.62 -14.87
C LYS A 177 -16.08 10.08 -16.30
N PRO A 178 -15.69 10.89 -17.31
CA PRO A 178 -15.39 10.37 -18.65
C PRO A 178 -14.19 9.41 -18.70
N ARG A 179 -13.28 9.45 -17.72
CA ARG A 179 -12.14 8.53 -17.60
C ARG A 179 -12.55 7.23 -16.90
N LEU A 180 -13.29 7.33 -15.80
CA LEU A 180 -13.86 6.18 -15.08
C LEU A 180 -14.70 5.31 -16.01
N CYS A 181 -15.53 5.94 -16.85
CA CYS A 181 -16.37 5.27 -17.84
C CYS A 181 -15.62 4.68 -19.04
N ARG A 182 -14.41 5.19 -19.35
CA ARG A 182 -13.57 4.71 -20.47
C ARG A 182 -12.43 3.80 -20.01
N GLY A 183 -12.56 3.18 -18.84
CA GLY A 183 -11.57 2.20 -18.37
C GLY A 183 -10.29 2.82 -17.82
N SER A 184 -10.35 3.94 -17.10
CA SER A 184 -9.23 4.46 -16.29
C SER A 184 -9.52 4.27 -14.80
N LEU A 185 -8.70 3.49 -14.10
CA LEU A 185 -8.83 3.32 -12.66
C LEU A 185 -8.30 4.58 -11.94
N VAL A 186 -9.12 5.14 -11.05
CA VAL A 186 -8.75 6.31 -10.25
C VAL A 186 -8.71 5.91 -8.78
N VAL A 187 -7.70 6.39 -8.04
CA VAL A 187 -7.51 6.14 -6.61
C VAL A 187 -7.45 7.47 -5.87
N THR A 188 -8.26 7.58 -4.82
CA THR A 188 -8.12 8.57 -3.75
C THR A 188 -7.40 7.88 -2.60
N ASP A 189 -6.16 8.29 -2.30
CA ASP A 189 -5.33 7.60 -1.31
C ASP A 189 -5.05 8.48 -0.09
N VAL A 190 -5.45 8.02 1.10
CA VAL A 190 -5.28 8.71 2.39
C VAL A 190 -4.00 8.21 3.09
N ALA A 191 -2.86 8.57 2.51
CA ALA A 191 -1.53 8.30 3.05
C ALA A 191 -1.09 9.44 3.99
N ALA A 192 -0.57 9.10 5.17
CA ALA A 192 0.11 10.07 6.04
C ALA A 192 1.60 10.16 5.71
N SER A 193 2.20 11.34 5.89
CA SER A 193 3.65 11.47 5.76
C SER A 193 4.40 10.80 6.92
N ARG A 194 5.67 10.44 6.70
CA ARG A 194 6.57 9.80 7.69
C ARG A 194 6.69 10.47 9.07
N PHE A 195 6.20 11.70 9.24
CA PHE A 195 6.25 12.48 10.48
C PHE A 195 4.86 12.74 11.09
N ARG A 196 3.78 12.23 10.48
CA ARG A 196 2.40 12.38 10.94
C ARG A 196 1.82 11.00 11.24
N SER A 197 1.11 10.85 12.37
CA SER A 197 0.44 9.59 12.65
C SER A 197 -0.67 9.31 11.64
N PRO A 198 -0.70 8.14 10.98
CA PRO A 198 -1.81 7.74 10.12
C PRO A 198 -3.15 7.74 10.86
N ARG A 199 -3.14 7.46 12.18
CA ARG A 199 -4.34 7.49 13.03
C ARG A 199 -4.91 8.90 13.18
N THR A 200 -4.07 9.90 13.44
CA THR A 200 -4.49 11.30 13.57
C THR A 200 -4.96 11.87 12.23
N LEU A 201 -4.33 11.48 11.11
CA LEU A 201 -4.82 11.85 9.79
C LEU A 201 -6.19 11.20 9.50
N ALA A 202 -6.34 9.90 9.76
CA ALA A 202 -7.59 9.17 9.57
C ALA A 202 -8.76 9.78 10.34
N GLN A 203 -8.57 10.20 11.60
CA GLN A 203 -9.59 10.88 12.40
C GLN A 203 -10.15 12.15 11.72
N ILE A 204 -9.33 12.87 10.96
CA ILE A 204 -9.71 14.08 10.24
C ILE A 204 -10.33 13.74 8.88
N VAL A 205 -9.63 12.94 8.07
CA VAL A 205 -10.02 12.69 6.67
C VAL A 205 -11.19 11.71 6.57
N ASN A 206 -11.22 10.63 7.36
CA ASN A 206 -12.34 9.68 7.33
C ASN A 206 -13.65 10.34 7.79
N GLN A 207 -13.58 11.33 8.68
CA GLN A 207 -14.75 12.09 9.13
C GLN A 207 -15.24 13.09 8.06
N GLN A 208 -14.33 13.76 7.34
CA GLN A 208 -14.71 14.57 6.17
C GLN A 208 -15.34 13.70 5.07
N LEU A 209 -14.71 12.58 4.76
CA LEU A 209 -15.17 11.63 3.76
C LEU A 209 -16.55 11.06 4.11
N TYR A 210 -16.76 10.63 5.36
CA TYR A 210 -18.06 10.13 5.82
C TYR A 210 -19.18 11.16 5.59
N ARG A 211 -18.99 12.42 6.05
CA ARG A 211 -19.96 13.51 5.85
C ARG A 211 -20.21 13.81 4.36
N PHE A 212 -19.15 13.84 3.56
CA PHE A 212 -19.27 14.05 2.12
C PHE A 212 -20.11 12.94 1.48
N LEU A 213 -19.83 11.67 1.78
CA LEU A 213 -20.54 10.54 1.18
C LEU A 213 -22.03 10.50 1.58
N GLU A 214 -22.37 10.83 2.83
CA GLU A 214 -23.78 10.96 3.25
C GLU A 214 -24.52 12.05 2.43
N GLN A 215 -23.95 13.25 2.35
CA GLN A 215 -24.54 14.37 1.60
C GLN A 215 -24.62 14.08 0.08
N HIS A 216 -23.60 13.41 -0.46
CA HIS A 216 -23.48 13.10 -1.88
C HIS A 216 -24.48 12.02 -2.34
N GLN A 217 -24.83 11.07 -1.48
CA GLN A 217 -25.80 10.01 -1.78
C GLN A 217 -27.21 10.55 -2.07
N GLU A 218 -27.61 11.63 -1.38
CA GLU A 218 -28.95 12.23 -1.46
C GLU A 218 -29.09 13.28 -2.57
N GLY A 219 -27.99 13.94 -2.98
CA GLY A 219 -28.05 15.14 -3.83
C GLY A 219 -27.41 15.07 -5.24
N SER A 220 -26.51 14.11 -5.54
CA SER A 220 -25.71 14.17 -6.79
C SER A 220 -26.03 13.08 -7.80
N GLN A 221 -26.19 13.47 -9.08
CA GLN A 221 -26.24 12.56 -10.22
C GLN A 221 -24.91 11.82 -10.46
N ASN A 222 -23.81 12.25 -9.84
CA ASN A 222 -22.49 11.63 -10.00
C ASN A 222 -22.05 10.80 -8.79
N ARG A 223 -22.98 10.46 -7.88
CA ARG A 223 -22.71 9.76 -6.61
C ARG A 223 -21.86 8.49 -6.70
N GLY A 224 -21.90 7.78 -7.84
CA GLY A 224 -21.14 6.56 -8.11
C GLY A 224 -19.71 6.73 -8.65
N CYS A 225 -19.28 7.96 -8.93
CA CYS A 225 -18.12 8.26 -9.76
C CYS A 225 -16.86 8.64 -8.96
N LEU A 226 -16.57 7.90 -7.89
CA LEU A 226 -15.44 8.17 -6.98
C LEU A 226 -14.19 7.31 -7.26
N GLY A 227 -14.35 6.17 -7.93
CA GLY A 227 -13.28 5.19 -8.12
C GLY A 227 -12.91 4.47 -6.82
N VAL A 228 -11.63 4.14 -6.63
CA VAL A 228 -11.12 3.57 -5.39
C VAL A 228 -10.95 4.65 -4.33
N VAL A 229 -11.43 4.38 -3.12
CA VAL A 229 -11.20 5.23 -1.93
C VAL A 229 -10.40 4.42 -0.92
N SER A 230 -9.08 4.62 -0.92
CA SER A 230 -8.08 3.93 -0.10
C SER A 230 -7.80 4.73 1.17
N THR A 231 -8.10 4.18 2.36
CA THR A 231 -7.88 4.92 3.62
C THR A 231 -7.15 4.15 4.72
N SER A 232 -6.51 4.91 5.62
CA SER A 232 -6.00 4.39 6.89
C SER A 232 -7.13 4.36 7.93
N PHE A 233 -7.20 3.31 8.75
CA PHE A 233 -8.21 3.12 9.82
C PHE A 233 -9.69 3.45 9.45
N PRO A 234 -10.25 2.93 8.34
CA PRO A 234 -11.68 3.12 8.06
C PRO A 234 -12.57 2.48 9.13
N SER A 235 -13.69 3.13 9.47
CA SER A 235 -14.75 2.50 10.27
C SER A 235 -15.58 1.53 9.40
N ALA A 236 -16.27 0.58 10.04
CA ALA A 236 -17.16 -0.34 9.34
C ALA A 236 -18.35 0.43 8.71
N GLU A 237 -18.78 1.52 9.34
CA GLU A 237 -19.80 2.44 8.83
C GLU A 237 -19.34 3.14 7.56
N LEU A 238 -18.10 3.67 7.54
CA LEU A 238 -17.54 4.31 6.35
C LEU A 238 -17.44 3.33 5.17
N ILE A 239 -16.94 2.11 5.40
CA ILE A 239 -16.92 1.08 4.35
C ILE A 239 -18.35 0.73 3.91
N GLY A 240 -19.28 0.54 4.85
CA GLY A 240 -20.68 0.28 4.53
C GLY A 240 -21.36 1.41 3.75
N THR A 241 -20.98 2.67 3.98
CA THR A 241 -21.42 3.82 3.18
C THR A 241 -20.83 3.79 1.78
N ILE A 242 -19.55 3.48 1.61
CA ILE A 242 -18.92 3.32 0.29
C ILE A 242 -19.52 2.13 -0.48
N VAL A 243 -19.74 0.98 0.17
CA VAL A 243 -20.32 -0.24 -0.46
C VAL A 243 -21.77 -0.03 -0.94
N ARG A 244 -22.53 0.86 -0.28
CA ARG A 244 -23.91 1.20 -0.68
C ARG A 244 -23.99 2.13 -1.90
N ILE A 245 -22.87 2.69 -2.34
CA ILE A 245 -22.82 3.55 -3.54
C ILE A 245 -22.88 2.66 -4.78
N GLY A 246 -23.92 2.87 -5.60
CA GLY A 246 -24.04 2.21 -6.90
C GLY A 246 -22.96 2.67 -7.89
N PRO A 247 -22.74 1.93 -9.00
CA PRO A 247 -21.77 2.33 -10.02
C PRO A 247 -22.00 3.74 -10.58
N CYS A 248 -20.94 4.34 -11.09
CA CYS A 248 -20.96 5.57 -11.85
C CYS A 248 -21.89 5.41 -13.07
N ASP A 249 -22.88 6.29 -13.21
CA ASP A 249 -23.74 6.32 -14.38
C ASP A 249 -22.97 6.85 -15.60
N CYS A 250 -22.52 5.94 -16.44
CA CYS A 250 -21.78 6.23 -17.66
C CYS A 250 -22.68 6.51 -18.88
N GLY A 251 -24.01 6.47 -18.72
CA GLY A 251 -24.96 6.50 -19.81
C GLY A 251 -24.88 5.25 -20.72
N SER A 252 -25.75 5.20 -21.72
CA SER A 252 -25.81 4.11 -22.70
C SER A 252 -24.84 4.31 -23.89
N GLU A 253 -23.69 4.96 -23.68
CA GLU A 253 -22.62 4.92 -24.69
C GLU A 253 -22.04 3.51 -24.74
N THR A 254 -22.55 2.72 -25.68
CA THR A 254 -22.09 1.35 -25.96
C THR A 254 -20.58 1.36 -26.24
N VAL A 255 -19.80 0.94 -25.24
CA VAL A 255 -18.36 0.73 -25.38
C VAL A 255 -18.13 -0.44 -26.34
N SER A 256 -18.11 -0.11 -27.64
CA SER A 256 -17.69 -1.04 -28.68
C SER A 256 -16.23 -1.41 -28.40
N PRO A 257 -15.88 -2.71 -28.29
CA PRO A 257 -14.50 -3.11 -28.11
C PRO A 257 -13.65 -2.57 -29.26
N ILE A 258 -12.60 -1.80 -28.95
CA ILE A 258 -11.64 -1.32 -29.96
C ILE A 258 -10.91 -2.54 -30.52
N THR A 259 -11.45 -3.09 -31.60
CA THR A 259 -10.85 -4.20 -32.33
C THR A 259 -9.68 -3.64 -33.10
N ARG A 260 -8.45 -4.05 -32.75
CA ARG A 260 -7.26 -3.72 -33.55
C ARG A 260 -7.44 -4.28 -34.97
N PRO A 261 -7.30 -3.47 -36.03
CA PRO A 261 -7.16 -3.98 -37.38
C PRO A 261 -5.91 -4.87 -37.47
N SER A 262 -6.06 -6.04 -38.09
CA SER A 262 -4.98 -7.00 -38.30
C SER A 262 -4.44 -6.89 -39.72
N GLY A 263 -3.12 -6.75 -39.86
CA GLY A 263 -2.40 -6.93 -41.13
C GLY A 263 -2.38 -5.71 -42.07
N PRO A 264 -1.35 -5.59 -42.94
CA PRO A 264 -1.19 -4.45 -43.83
C PRO A 264 -1.92 -4.65 -45.16
N GLU A 265 -2.85 -3.76 -45.49
CA GLU A 265 -3.40 -3.68 -46.84
C GLU A 265 -2.51 -2.79 -47.73
N SER A 266 -2.11 -3.31 -48.89
CA SER A 266 -1.11 -2.70 -49.75
C SER A 266 -1.69 -1.51 -50.53
N LEU A 267 -1.45 -0.30 -50.05
CA LEU A 267 -1.82 0.93 -50.76
C LEU A 267 -0.79 1.30 -51.84
N LYS A 268 -1.33 1.55 -53.04
CA LYS A 268 -0.62 1.91 -54.27
C LYS A 268 0.11 3.26 -54.15
N PRO A 269 1.29 3.47 -54.77
CA PRO A 269 1.99 4.75 -54.68
C PRO A 269 1.18 5.91 -55.31
N PRO A 270 1.15 7.10 -54.69
CA PRO A 270 0.58 8.29 -55.29
C PRO A 270 1.47 8.89 -56.39
N GLU A 271 0.86 9.56 -57.37
CA GLU A 271 1.56 10.31 -58.42
C GLU A 271 2.34 11.52 -57.85
N PRO A 272 3.42 11.97 -58.53
CA PRO A 272 4.24 13.08 -58.06
C PRO A 272 3.52 14.43 -58.18
N ALA A 273 3.55 15.22 -57.11
CA ALA A 273 3.11 16.61 -57.12
C ALA A 273 4.07 17.51 -57.93
N PRO A 274 3.57 18.60 -58.56
CA PRO A 274 4.39 19.50 -59.37
C PRO A 274 5.40 20.30 -58.53
N SER A 275 6.55 20.60 -59.13
CA SER A 275 7.70 21.24 -58.46
C SER A 275 7.44 22.70 -58.05
N PRO A 276 8.04 23.17 -56.93
CA PRO A 276 7.91 24.57 -56.49
C PRO A 276 8.76 25.54 -57.33
N PRO A 277 8.33 26.81 -57.48
CA PRO A 277 9.17 27.86 -58.06
C PRO A 277 10.35 28.21 -57.14
N LYS A 278 11.48 28.62 -57.74
CA LYS A 278 12.74 28.88 -57.01
C LYS A 278 12.76 30.25 -56.31
N SER A 279 13.55 30.29 -55.24
CA SER A 279 13.79 31.42 -54.34
C SER A 279 14.22 32.72 -55.04
N GLY A 280 13.69 33.83 -54.53
CA GLY A 280 14.24 35.18 -54.66
C GLY A 280 14.39 35.81 -53.27
N THR A 281 15.58 36.33 -52.98
CA THR A 281 16.09 36.80 -51.68
C THR A 281 15.26 37.90 -50.99
N ALA A 282 15.03 37.79 -49.67
CA ALA A 282 14.77 38.93 -48.78
C ALA A 282 15.10 38.57 -47.32
N SER A 283 15.78 39.49 -46.61
CA SER A 283 16.19 39.32 -45.20
C SER A 283 15.16 39.88 -44.22
N THR A 284 15.21 39.37 -42.98
CA THR A 284 14.42 39.81 -41.81
C THR A 284 14.61 41.28 -41.46
N PRO A 285 13.55 42.03 -41.10
CA PRO A 285 13.66 43.30 -40.39
C PRO A 285 13.30 43.19 -38.90
N GLU A 286 14.08 43.90 -38.10
CA GLU A 286 13.94 44.18 -36.67
C GLU A 286 13.18 45.51 -36.46
N PRO A 287 12.42 45.72 -35.37
CA PRO A 287 11.82 47.01 -35.06
C PRO A 287 12.63 47.82 -34.02
N GLU A 288 13.10 48.99 -34.43
CA GLU A 288 13.86 49.98 -33.63
C GLU A 288 12.94 51.06 -32.95
N PRO A 289 13.46 52.00 -32.13
CA PRO A 289 12.70 52.70 -31.08
C PRO A 289 12.19 54.11 -31.46
N PRO A 290 11.48 54.81 -30.54
CA PRO A 290 11.18 56.24 -30.65
C PRO A 290 12.02 57.14 -29.70
N ASP A 291 12.97 57.84 -30.32
CA ASP A 291 13.24 59.31 -30.24
C ASP A 291 13.65 60.03 -28.92
N GLN A 292 14.48 61.08 -29.08
CA GLN A 292 15.04 61.94 -28.02
C GLN A 292 14.82 63.45 -28.27
N GLY A 293 14.52 64.19 -27.20
CA GLY A 293 14.80 65.63 -27.11
C GLY A 293 14.09 66.31 -25.92
N SER A 294 14.69 67.22 -25.16
CA SER A 294 16.10 67.66 -25.06
C SER A 294 16.31 68.37 -23.70
N LYS A 295 17.51 68.22 -23.11
CA LYS A 295 18.24 69.01 -22.06
C LYS A 295 17.42 70.08 -21.27
N THR A 296 17.40 70.14 -19.94
CA THR A 296 18.50 70.35 -18.93
C THR A 296 17.96 70.16 -17.48
N SER A 297 18.68 70.01 -16.36
CA SER A 297 20.09 69.67 -16.01
C SER A 297 20.20 69.49 -14.45
N HIS A 298 21.42 69.33 -13.90
CA HIS A 298 21.84 69.41 -12.47
C HIS A 298 21.53 68.27 -11.47
N ASP A 299 22.63 67.55 -11.18
CA ASP A 299 23.23 67.26 -9.85
C ASP A 299 22.59 66.32 -8.81
N ALA A 300 23.51 65.56 -8.20
CA ALA A 300 23.31 64.38 -7.38
C ALA A 300 22.92 64.64 -5.91
N VAL A 301 22.15 63.72 -5.33
CA VAL A 301 22.17 63.40 -3.88
C VAL A 301 22.00 61.89 -3.68
N THR A 302 22.87 61.29 -2.86
CA THR A 302 22.82 59.89 -2.42
C THR A 302 22.07 59.76 -1.07
N PRO A 303 21.16 58.79 -0.87
CA PRO A 303 20.56 58.53 0.45
C PRO A 303 21.51 57.72 1.37
N PRO A 304 21.53 57.99 2.69
CA PRO A 304 22.59 57.51 3.59
C PRO A 304 22.36 56.11 4.19
N GLY A 305 23.43 55.56 4.76
CA GLY A 305 23.45 54.24 5.38
C GLY A 305 22.79 54.15 6.77
N ALA A 306 22.62 52.91 7.23
CA ALA A 306 22.11 52.58 8.56
C ALA A 306 23.25 52.50 9.59
N GLU A 307 23.02 53.07 10.77
CA GLU A 307 23.84 52.87 11.98
C GLU A 307 22.95 52.84 13.23
N PRO A 308 23.44 52.35 14.39
CA PRO A 308 22.70 51.38 15.18
C PRO A 308 21.79 51.99 16.26
N ARG A 309 20.89 51.15 16.80
CA ARG A 309 20.17 51.43 18.05
C ARG A 309 20.49 50.41 19.13
N GLN A 310 20.47 50.93 20.35
CA GLN A 310 21.09 50.37 21.55
C GLN A 310 20.27 49.25 22.19
N ASP A 311 20.94 48.53 23.10
CA ASP A 311 20.38 47.48 23.95
C ASP A 311 19.05 47.88 24.59
N SER A 312 18.15 46.91 24.67
CA SER A 312 16.92 46.96 25.46
C SER A 312 16.78 45.62 26.18
N GLU A 313 16.47 45.70 27.48
CA GLU A 313 16.48 44.59 28.44
C GLU A 313 15.68 43.35 27.98
N PRO A 314 16.14 42.12 28.30
CA PRO A 314 15.33 40.92 28.07
C PRO A 314 14.05 40.98 28.92
N PRO A 315 12.89 40.52 28.40
CA PRO A 315 11.65 40.51 29.15
C PRO A 315 11.73 39.55 30.35
N GLU A 316 11.12 39.93 31.47
CA GLU A 316 11.06 39.12 32.69
C GLU A 316 10.49 37.71 32.42
N PRO A 317 10.96 36.68 33.16
CA PRO A 317 10.42 35.33 33.03
C PRO A 317 8.94 35.29 33.44
N ILE A 318 8.09 34.82 32.53
CA ILE A 318 6.69 34.53 32.81
C ILE A 318 6.63 33.55 33.99
N ARG A 319 6.02 33.98 35.09
CA ARG A 319 5.85 33.16 36.29
C ARG A 319 5.10 31.88 35.95
N GLU A 320 5.64 30.74 36.40
CA GLU A 320 4.98 29.44 36.29
C GLU A 320 3.59 29.48 36.95
N ALA A 321 2.54 29.41 36.13
CA ALA A 321 1.24 28.99 36.60
C ALA A 321 1.34 27.50 36.93
N LYS A 322 1.43 27.19 38.23
CA LYS A 322 1.45 25.83 38.77
C LYS A 322 0.25 25.03 38.21
N SER A 323 0.51 24.19 37.22
CA SER A 323 -0.49 23.21 36.78
C SER A 323 -0.70 22.22 37.92
N PRO A 324 -1.95 21.92 38.33
CA PRO A 324 -2.19 20.91 39.35
C PRO A 324 -1.74 19.54 38.81
N SER A 325 -0.97 18.81 39.61
CA SER A 325 -0.58 17.44 39.28
C SER A 325 -1.83 16.59 39.01
N PRO A 326 -1.85 15.73 37.97
CA PRO A 326 -2.90 14.74 37.83
C PRO A 326 -2.80 13.76 38.99
N SER A 327 -3.74 13.84 39.92
CA SER A 327 -3.97 12.81 40.93
C SER A 327 -4.48 11.56 40.22
N TRP A 328 -3.63 10.55 40.07
CA TRP A 328 -4.09 9.21 39.71
C TRP A 328 -5.10 8.74 40.76
N PRO A 329 -6.32 8.31 40.39
CA PRO A 329 -7.16 7.58 41.32
C PRO A 329 -6.45 6.28 41.71
N GLU A 330 -6.57 5.92 42.99
CA GLU A 330 -6.00 4.68 43.52
C GLU A 330 -6.55 3.45 42.79
N ALA A 331 -5.81 2.34 42.86
CA ALA A 331 -6.12 1.11 42.14
C ALA A 331 -7.57 0.65 42.40
N VAL A 332 -8.37 0.56 41.34
CA VAL A 332 -9.70 -0.04 41.42
C VAL A 332 -9.53 -1.54 41.65
N THR A 333 -9.81 -1.97 42.87
CA THR A 333 -9.89 -3.39 43.25
C THR A 333 -10.80 -4.13 42.26
N ALA A 334 -10.33 -5.26 41.72
CA ALA A 334 -11.13 -6.08 40.84
C ALA A 334 -12.43 -6.53 41.54
N PRO A 335 -13.60 -6.42 40.88
CA PRO A 335 -14.84 -6.94 41.46
C PRO A 335 -14.76 -8.47 41.60
N GLN A 336 -15.07 -8.97 42.79
CA GLN A 336 -15.27 -10.41 43.00
C GLN A 336 -16.52 -10.87 42.22
N PRO A 337 -16.56 -12.13 41.74
CA PRO A 337 -17.75 -12.66 41.10
C PRO A 337 -18.91 -12.79 42.11
N GLU A 338 -20.09 -12.30 41.73
CA GLU A 338 -21.32 -12.55 42.48
C GLU A 338 -21.76 -14.03 42.37
N PRO A 339 -22.39 -14.60 43.41
CA PRO A 339 -22.87 -15.98 43.38
C PRO A 339 -24.17 -16.13 42.58
N GLU A 340 -24.35 -17.29 41.94
CA GLU A 340 -25.55 -17.63 41.18
C GLU A 340 -26.82 -17.67 42.06
N PRO A 341 -27.98 -17.20 41.56
CA PRO A 341 -29.23 -17.24 42.30
C PRO A 341 -29.84 -18.65 42.31
N ALA A 342 -30.17 -19.14 43.51
CA ALA A 342 -30.84 -20.43 43.69
C ALA A 342 -32.29 -20.42 43.17
N THR A 343 -32.68 -21.49 42.47
CA THR A 343 -34.06 -21.73 42.03
C THR A 343 -34.85 -22.55 43.04
N THR A 344 -36.00 -22.05 43.48
CA THR A 344 -37.04 -22.81 44.20
C THR A 344 -38.44 -22.47 43.66
N PRO A 345 -39.43 -23.38 43.80
CA PRO A 345 -40.48 -23.53 42.77
C PRO A 345 -41.82 -22.87 43.13
N SER A 346 -42.70 -22.73 42.14
CA SER A 346 -44.14 -22.52 42.38
C SER A 346 -45.00 -23.42 41.48
N SER A 347 -46.02 -23.98 42.11
CA SER A 347 -46.95 -25.00 41.60
C SER A 347 -48.03 -24.43 40.67
N GLY A 348 -48.20 -25.08 39.52
CA GLY A 348 -49.46 -25.73 39.11
C GLY A 348 -50.72 -24.90 38.80
N SER A 349 -51.27 -25.09 37.59
CA SER A 349 -52.64 -25.58 37.38
C SER A 349 -52.88 -25.96 35.91
N GLU A 350 -53.12 -27.25 35.68
CA GLU A 350 -53.74 -27.85 34.48
C GLU A 350 -55.29 -27.63 34.51
N PRO A 351 -56.12 -27.98 33.48
CA PRO A 351 -56.06 -29.26 32.74
C PRO A 351 -56.63 -29.38 31.30
N SER A 352 -56.45 -30.60 30.76
CA SER A 352 -57.23 -31.29 29.68
C SER A 352 -56.81 -31.05 28.22
N GLY A 353 -56.55 -32.07 27.40
CA GLY A 353 -56.43 -33.52 27.66
C GLY A 353 -56.38 -34.37 26.36
N SER A 354 -56.02 -35.66 26.49
CA SER A 354 -56.00 -36.75 25.45
C SER A 354 -55.07 -36.59 24.22
N ASP A 355 -54.36 -37.60 23.70
CA ASP A 355 -54.17 -39.00 24.16
C ASP A 355 -52.93 -39.69 23.50
N SER A 356 -52.47 -40.81 24.12
CA SER A 356 -51.72 -41.95 23.54
C SER A 356 -50.21 -41.89 23.15
N GLU A 357 -49.35 -42.28 24.12
CA GLU A 357 -48.45 -43.48 24.15
C GLU A 357 -47.39 -43.82 23.02
N PRO A 358 -46.41 -44.73 23.23
CA PRO A 358 -45.01 -44.34 23.49
C PRO A 358 -43.95 -44.89 22.49
N PRO A 359 -42.65 -44.50 22.60
CA PRO A 359 -41.57 -44.95 21.72
C PRO A 359 -40.77 -46.17 22.25
N GLU A 360 -40.24 -47.00 21.34
CA GLU A 360 -39.28 -48.06 21.66
C GLU A 360 -37.84 -47.54 21.80
N ALA A 361 -37.04 -48.25 22.62
CA ALA A 361 -35.70 -47.83 23.03
C ALA A 361 -34.56 -48.45 22.20
N VAL A 362 -33.47 -47.71 22.02
CA VAL A 362 -32.14 -48.25 21.68
C VAL A 362 -31.09 -47.65 22.60
N THR A 363 -30.20 -48.51 23.12
CA THR A 363 -29.34 -48.27 24.28
C THR A 363 -28.05 -47.52 23.93
N THR A 364 -27.56 -46.70 24.86
CA THR A 364 -26.26 -46.03 24.82
C THR A 364 -25.16 -46.85 25.50
N HIS A 365 -23.92 -46.77 24.98
CA HIS A 365 -22.71 -47.02 25.75
C HIS A 365 -21.53 -46.17 25.24
N GLN A 366 -20.95 -45.35 26.13
CA GLN A 366 -19.62 -44.76 26.00
C GLN A 366 -18.66 -45.45 27.00
N PRO A 367 -17.34 -45.44 26.73
CA PRO A 367 -16.34 -45.65 27.78
C PRO A 367 -15.30 -44.51 27.88
N GLU A 368 -15.00 -44.10 29.11
CA GLU A 368 -13.77 -43.43 29.57
C GLU A 368 -13.24 -44.18 30.82
N PRO A 369 -12.09 -43.83 31.41
CA PRO A 369 -10.74 -43.83 30.84
C PRO A 369 -9.78 -44.74 31.66
N VAL A 370 -8.53 -44.93 31.23
CA VAL A 370 -7.53 -45.78 31.92
C VAL A 370 -6.33 -44.94 32.41
N PRO A 371 -5.86 -45.09 33.67
CA PRO A 371 -4.76 -44.30 34.23
C PRO A 371 -3.36 -44.90 33.99
N ALA A 372 -2.33 -44.08 34.20
CA ALA A 372 -0.93 -44.41 33.95
C ALA A 372 -0.23 -45.17 35.10
N THR A 373 0.85 -45.90 34.78
CA THR A 373 1.82 -46.41 35.79
C THR A 373 3.22 -46.59 35.17
N LYS A 374 4.27 -46.43 36.00
CA LYS A 374 5.72 -46.59 35.73
C LYS A 374 6.39 -46.88 37.09
N PRO A 375 7.69 -47.27 37.19
CA PRO A 375 8.57 -48.07 36.32
C PRO A 375 9.14 -49.32 37.06
N SER A 376 9.89 -50.22 36.40
CA SER A 376 11.11 -50.83 37.00
C SER A 376 11.98 -51.64 36.00
N SER A 377 13.28 -51.69 36.32
CA SER A 377 14.46 -52.41 35.78
C SER A 377 14.34 -53.84 35.22
N GLY A 378 15.31 -54.25 34.38
CA GLY A 378 15.65 -55.67 34.18
C GLY A 378 16.50 -56.05 32.95
N SER A 379 17.82 -55.84 33.04
CA SER A 379 18.96 -56.54 32.38
C SER A 379 18.86 -57.27 31.01
N GLU A 380 19.81 -56.88 30.14
CA GLU A 380 20.67 -57.67 29.21
C GLU A 380 20.76 -59.21 29.36
N PRO A 381 21.14 -60.00 28.30
CA PRO A 381 22.42 -59.78 27.57
C PRO A 381 22.56 -60.19 26.08
N SER A 382 23.67 -59.72 25.48
CA SER A 382 24.54 -60.35 24.43
C SER A 382 23.93 -60.85 23.10
N GLY A 383 24.57 -60.68 21.93
CA GLY A 383 25.87 -60.08 21.57
C GLY A 383 26.32 -60.54 20.16
N SER A 384 27.40 -59.94 19.62
CA SER A 384 28.05 -60.20 18.30
C SER A 384 27.23 -59.88 17.02
N ASP A 385 27.81 -59.48 15.89
CA ASP A 385 29.07 -58.78 15.56
C ASP A 385 29.02 -58.34 14.08
N SER A 386 29.64 -57.20 13.70
CA SER A 386 30.37 -56.94 12.43
C SER A 386 30.53 -55.43 12.12
N GLU A 387 31.65 -55.09 11.48
CA GLU A 387 32.27 -53.75 11.39
C GLU A 387 31.74 -52.76 10.31
N PRO A 388 32.12 -51.45 10.40
CA PRO A 388 31.67 -50.38 9.50
C PRO A 388 32.64 -50.09 8.32
N PRO A 389 32.23 -49.28 7.32
CA PRO A 389 33.12 -48.72 6.31
C PRO A 389 33.83 -47.43 6.77
N GLU A 390 35.00 -47.17 6.18
CA GLU A 390 35.95 -46.12 6.55
C GLU A 390 35.53 -44.68 6.15
N ALA A 391 36.15 -43.70 6.81
CA ALA A 391 36.06 -42.28 6.45
C ALA A 391 37.10 -41.90 5.38
N VAL A 392 36.71 -41.06 4.41
CA VAL A 392 37.63 -40.52 3.39
C VAL A 392 37.62 -39.00 3.35
N ALA A 393 38.84 -38.47 3.34
CA ALA A 393 39.33 -37.09 3.32
C ALA A 393 38.53 -35.98 2.59
N THR A 394 38.60 -34.80 3.21
CA THR A 394 38.45 -33.47 2.60
C THR A 394 39.55 -33.17 1.56
N PRO A 395 39.23 -32.46 0.45
CA PRO A 395 40.24 -31.83 -0.40
C PRO A 395 40.49 -30.36 -0.01
N GLN A 396 41.76 -29.96 0.12
CA GLN A 396 42.20 -28.56 0.13
C GLN A 396 42.39 -28.03 -1.32
N PRO A 397 42.41 -26.70 -1.54
CA PRO A 397 42.55 -26.12 -2.88
C PRO A 397 44.01 -26.06 -3.36
N GLU A 398 44.20 -26.17 -4.68
CA GLU A 398 45.47 -25.96 -5.38
C GLU A 398 45.50 -24.62 -6.19
N PRO A 399 46.68 -24.13 -6.61
CA PRO A 399 46.99 -22.69 -6.55
C PRO A 399 46.92 -21.90 -7.87
N GLU A 400 47.04 -20.57 -7.74
CA GLU A 400 47.29 -19.62 -8.84
C GLU A 400 48.67 -19.82 -9.51
N PRO A 401 48.81 -19.53 -10.82
CA PRO A 401 50.10 -19.29 -11.47
C PRO A 401 50.44 -17.78 -11.57
N ALA A 402 51.73 -17.46 -11.52
CA ALA A 402 52.28 -16.12 -11.37
C ALA A 402 52.48 -15.32 -12.70
N THR A 403 52.97 -14.09 -12.54
CA THR A 403 53.10 -12.99 -13.52
C THR A 403 54.39 -12.99 -14.37
N THR A 404 54.46 -12.03 -15.33
CA THR A 404 55.63 -11.32 -15.94
C THR A 404 55.81 -11.51 -17.48
N PRO A 405 56.57 -10.64 -18.20
CA PRO A 405 56.46 -9.16 -18.31
C PRO A 405 56.66 -8.57 -19.75
N SER A 406 56.71 -7.23 -19.89
CA SER A 406 57.20 -6.43 -21.07
C SER A 406 56.23 -6.29 -22.28
N SER A 407 56.25 -5.24 -23.14
CA SER A 407 57.12 -4.04 -23.26
C SER A 407 56.47 -2.90 -24.11
N GLY A 408 56.77 -1.62 -23.81
CA GLY A 408 56.72 -0.46 -24.75
C GLY A 408 55.34 0.09 -25.18
N SER A 409 55.14 1.36 -25.54
CA SER A 409 56.03 2.53 -25.61
C SER A 409 55.20 3.84 -25.56
N GLU A 410 55.72 4.93 -24.98
CA GLU A 410 55.23 6.31 -25.21
C GLU A 410 55.81 6.90 -26.51
N PRO A 411 55.29 8.03 -27.04
CA PRO A 411 55.87 9.33 -26.63
C PRO A 411 54.92 10.56 -26.57
N SER A 412 55.14 11.39 -25.54
CA SER A 412 55.14 12.88 -25.49
C SER A 412 54.01 13.75 -26.10
N GLY A 413 53.48 14.70 -25.29
CA GLY A 413 52.62 15.80 -25.78
C GLY A 413 52.23 16.90 -24.76
N SER A 414 53.19 17.70 -24.30
CA SER A 414 53.12 19.10 -23.78
C SER A 414 51.90 19.66 -22.97
N ASP A 415 52.21 20.14 -21.76
CA ASP A 415 51.79 21.41 -21.12
C ASP A 415 50.31 21.86 -21.02
N SER A 416 49.78 21.99 -19.79
CA SER A 416 49.82 23.26 -19.02
C SER A 416 48.90 23.33 -17.77
N ALA A 417 49.31 24.14 -16.78
CA ALA A 417 48.53 24.80 -15.72
C ALA A 417 47.73 23.99 -14.64
N THR A 418 48.34 23.88 -13.46
CA THR A 418 47.72 23.86 -12.11
C THR A 418 47.04 25.22 -11.76
N PRO A 419 46.13 25.36 -10.74
CA PRO A 419 46.22 24.69 -9.43
C PRO A 419 44.94 24.24 -8.68
N GLU A 420 45.23 23.39 -7.68
CA GLU A 420 44.59 23.12 -6.38
C GLU A 420 43.20 23.67 -6.03
N ALA A 421 42.33 22.76 -5.56
CA ALA A 421 41.49 22.99 -4.38
C ALA A 421 41.25 21.69 -3.61
N THR A 422 41.76 21.60 -2.37
CA THR A 422 41.56 20.47 -1.45
C THR A 422 40.13 20.41 -0.90
N SER A 423 39.56 19.21 -0.71
CA SER A 423 38.38 19.00 0.13
C SER A 423 38.54 17.80 1.07
N ASN A 424 38.18 18.00 2.34
CA ASN A 424 38.51 17.11 3.45
C ASN A 424 37.52 15.94 3.61
N TYR A 425 38.03 14.71 3.67
CA TYR A 425 37.26 13.54 4.08
C TYR A 425 37.22 13.37 5.61
N THR A 426 36.17 13.87 6.25
CA THR A 426 35.92 13.62 7.68
C THR A 426 35.31 12.24 7.91
N LYS A 427 36.08 11.32 8.51
CA LYS A 427 35.58 9.99 8.94
C LYS A 427 34.55 10.11 10.06
N LEU A 428 33.27 9.94 9.76
CA LEU A 428 32.25 9.71 10.78
C LEU A 428 32.31 8.24 11.28
N ARG A 429 32.77 8.04 12.52
CA ARG A 429 32.62 6.75 13.22
C ARG A 429 31.21 6.66 13.81
N PHE A 430 30.36 5.80 13.25
CA PHE A 430 29.11 5.44 13.90
C PHE A 430 29.38 4.55 15.12
N ARG A 431 28.97 5.01 16.31
CA ARG A 431 28.90 4.18 17.52
C ARG A 431 27.56 3.46 17.53
N THR A 432 27.59 2.13 17.46
CA THR A 432 26.42 1.27 17.67
C THR A 432 25.96 1.39 19.12
N ILE A 433 24.71 1.80 19.35
CA ILE A 433 24.06 1.73 20.66
C ILE A 433 23.07 0.57 20.63
N TRP A 434 23.40 -0.51 21.34
CA TRP A 434 22.46 -1.58 21.65
C TRP A 434 21.65 -1.20 22.89
N VAL A 435 20.33 -1.08 22.75
CA VAL A 435 19.42 -0.99 23.91
C VAL A 435 18.98 -2.40 24.27
N ARG A 436 19.39 -2.84 25.46
CA ARG A 436 19.03 -4.14 26.03
C ARG A 436 17.80 -3.95 26.91
N PHE A 437 16.65 -4.46 26.49
CA PHE A 437 15.49 -4.55 27.38
C PHE A 437 15.72 -5.67 28.40
N SER A 438 15.53 -5.34 29.68
CA SER A 438 15.47 -6.30 30.79
C SER A 438 14.06 -6.28 31.37
N ASN A 439 13.55 -7.46 31.73
CA ASN A 439 12.25 -7.61 32.39
C ASN A 439 12.20 -6.92 33.75
N THR A 440 11.13 -6.17 33.99
CA THR A 440 10.31 -6.15 35.23
C THR A 440 8.91 -5.66 34.84
#